data_AF-B6EIQ7-F1
#
_entry.id   AF-B6EIQ7-F1
#
_cell.length_a   1.000
_cell.length_b   1.000
_cell.length_c   1.000
_cell.angle_alpha   90.00
_cell.angle_beta   90.00
_cell.angle_gamma   90.00
#
_symmetry.space_group_name_H-M   'P 1'
#
loop_
_entity.id
_entity.type
_entity.pdbx_description
1 polymer ?
#
loop_
_entity_poly.entity_id
_entity_poly.type
_entity_poly.pdbx_seq_one_letter_code
_entity_poly.pdbx_strand_id
1 'polypeptide(L)' 'MNKDKFLAKMSIAFMQNHGVAPTESQLDGWLEVYAVLESKGE' A
#
# COMPACT_ATOMS: atom_id res chain seq x y z
N MET A 1 9.11 -2.77 6.39
CA MET A 1 9.03 -1.89 5.20
C MET A 1 8.79 -0.47 5.72
N ASN A 2 9.47 0.56 5.20
CA ASN A 2 9.24 1.95 5.63
C ASN A 2 8.09 2.59 4.83
N LYS A 3 7.54 3.70 5.31
CA LYS A 3 6.41 4.43 4.71
C LYS A 3 6.64 4.75 3.23
N ASP A 4 7.83 5.22 2.88
CA ASP A 4 8.15 5.58 1.49
C ASP A 4 8.10 4.36 0.54
N LYS A 5 8.62 3.20 0.97
CA LYS A 5 8.53 1.97 0.17
C LYS A 5 7.08 1.50 0.01
N PHE A 6 6.25 1.70 1.03
CA PHE A 6 4.82 1.39 0.95
C PHE A 6 4.11 2.33 -0.04
N LEU A 7 4.31 3.64 0.06
CA LEU A 7 3.74 4.62 -0.84
C LEU A 7 4.19 4.42 -2.30
N ALA A 8 5.46 4.09 -2.52
CA ALA A 8 5.98 3.75 -3.85
C ALA A 8 5.27 2.53 -4.43
N LYS A 9 5.10 1.49 -3.61
CA LYS A 9 4.39 0.26 -3.99
C LYS A 9 2.90 0.51 -4.29
N MET A 10 2.21 1.33 -3.49
CA MET A 10 0.83 1.74 -3.74
C MET A 10 0.69 2.52 -5.05
N SER A 11 1.63 3.42 -5.32
CA SER A 11 1.66 4.21 -6.56
C SER A 11 1.83 3.30 -7.78
N ILE A 12 2.71 2.30 -7.71
CA ILE A 12 2.88 1.30 -8.78
C ILE A 12 1.59 0.50 -8.99
N ALA A 13 0.96 0.01 -7.92
CA ALA A 13 -0.28 -0.75 -8.02
C ALA A 13 -1.41 0.07 -8.64
N PHE A 14 -1.53 1.36 -8.29
CA PHE A 14 -2.49 2.29 -8.89
C PHE A 14 -2.26 2.49 -10.39
N MET A 15 -1.01 2.65 -10.82
CA MET A 15 -0.66 2.76 -12.23
C MET A 15 -0.97 1.47 -13.00
N GLN A 16 -0.70 0.31 -12.40
CA GLN A 16 -1.02 -1.00 -12.99
C GLN A 16 -2.53 -1.24 -13.10
N ASN A 17 -3.31 -0.68 -12.19
CA ASN A 17 -4.78 -0.67 -12.25
C ASN A 17 -5.35 0.42 -13.17
N HIS A 18 -4.55 1.00 -14.07
CA HIS A 18 -4.99 2.02 -15.03
C HIS A 18 -5.61 3.27 -14.36
N GLY A 19 -5.07 3.67 -13.20
CA GLY A 19 -5.57 4.82 -12.46
C GLY A 19 -6.76 4.53 -11.54
N VAL A 20 -7.03 3.24 -11.29
CA VAL A 20 -8.03 2.80 -10.30
C VAL A 20 -7.31 2.35 -9.03
N ALA A 21 -7.91 2.65 -7.88
CA ALA A 21 -7.39 2.17 -6.60
C ALA A 21 -7.25 0.63 -6.59
N PRO A 22 -6.16 0.07 -6.04
CA PRO A 22 -6.03 -1.36 -5.82
C PRO A 22 -7.16 -1.91 -4.94
N THR A 23 -7.68 -3.08 -5.28
CA THR A 23 -8.67 -3.77 -4.44
C THR A 23 -8.00 -4.40 -3.22
N GLU A 24 -8.77 -4.70 -2.17
CA GLU A 24 -8.24 -5.36 -0.96
C GLU A 24 -7.51 -6.66 -1.29
N SER A 25 -8.01 -7.45 -2.24
CA SER A 25 -7.34 -8.67 -2.69
C SER A 25 -5.98 -8.42 -3.34
N GLN A 26 -5.80 -7.28 -4.02
CA GLN A 26 -4.50 -6.89 -4.58
C GLN A 26 -3.53 -6.35 -3.52
N LEU A 27 -4.07 -5.92 -2.38
CA LEU A 27 -3.33 -5.46 -1.21
C LEU A 27 -3.12 -6.57 -0.17
N ASP A 28 -3.52 -7.80 -0.47
CA ASP A 28 -3.35 -8.94 0.42
C ASP A 28 -1.87 -9.16 0.73
N GLY A 29 -1.54 -9.37 2.00
CA GLY A 29 -0.17 -9.38 2.53
C GLY A 29 0.52 -8.01 2.67
N TRP A 30 -0.13 -6.90 2.28
CA TRP A 30 0.34 -5.52 2.55
C TRP A 30 -0.45 -4.85 3.67
N LEU A 31 -1.63 -5.38 4.01
CA LEU A 31 -2.51 -4.86 5.07
C LEU A 31 -1.83 -4.85 6.45
N GLU A 32 -1.06 -5.89 6.78
CA GLU A 32 -0.27 -5.92 8.02
C GLU A 32 0.76 -4.78 8.08
N VAL A 33 1.33 -4.41 6.93
CA VAL A 33 2.28 -3.30 6.84
C VAL A 33 1.57 -1.95 7.01
N TYR A 34 0.37 -1.81 6.45
CA TYR A 34 -0.47 -0.63 6.65
C TYR A 34 -0.85 -0.45 8.12
N ALA A 35 -1.33 -1.51 8.79
CA ALA A 35 -1.70 -1.47 10.20
C ALA A 35 -0.52 -1.09 11.12
N VAL A 36 0.68 -1.56 10.79
CA VAL A 36 1.91 -1.21 11.53
C VAL A 36 2.35 0.24 11.27
N LEU A 37 2.11 0.79 10.08
CA LEU A 37 2.43 2.19 9.76
C LEU A 37 1.42 3.15 10.39
N GLU A 38 0.13 2.82 10.36
CA GLU A 38 -0.96 3.64 10.92
C GLU A 38 -0.85 3.74 12.45
N SER A 39 -0.51 2.63 13.12
CA SER A 39 -0.29 2.61 14.58
C SER A 39 0.97 3.35 15.03
N LYS A 40 1.93 3.60 14.12
CA LYS A 40 3.20 4.27 14.44
C LYS A 40 3.21 5.77 14.19
N GLY A 41 2.20 6.33 13.52
CA GLY A 41 2.06 7.79 13.38
C GLY A 41 3.28 8.53 12.81
N GLU A 42 4.07 7.87 11.97
CA GLU A 42 5.16 8.49 11.18
C GLU A 42 4.64 8.94 9.81
#